data_AF-A0A453MNJ1-F1
#
_entry.id   AF-A0A453MNJ1-F1
#
_cell.length_a   1.000
_cell.length_b   1.000
_cell.length_c   1.000
_cell.angle_alpha   90.00
_cell.angle_beta   90.00
_cell.angle_gamma   90.00
#
_symmetry.space_group_name_H-M   'P 1'
#
loop_
_entity.id
_entity.type
_entity.pdbx_description
1 polymer ?
#
loop_
_entity_poly.entity_id
_entity_poly.type
_entity_poly.pdbx_seq_one_letter_code
_entity_poly.pdbx_strand_id
1 'polypeptide(L)'
;YAGINVLCGVGILSTPYAIKQGGWLGLVILVVFALLAWYTGVLLRRCLDSKEGLQTYPDIGHAAFGTTGRIAISIILYVELYACCIEYLILESDNLSKLFPNVHLSIGGLTINSHVFFAILTTLVVMPTTWLRDLTCLSYISAGGVVASILVVICLCWIGVVDHVGFENKGTALNLPGIPIAIGLYGYCYSGHGVFPNIYSSLKNRNQFPSILFTCIGFSTILFTAAAVMGYKMFGEATESQFTLNLPENLVVSKIAVWATVANPITKYALTITPLAMSLEELLPRSQQKYSNIILLRSALVVSTLIIALSVPFFALVMALIGSLFAMLVTYILPCACFLAILKAKATWYQTATCSFIIAVGVTCACVGTYSSLSGIVQNYAT
;
A
#
# COMPACT_ATOMS: atom_id res chain seq x y z
N TYR A 1 13.88 -7.00 -6.69
CA TYR A 1 12.48 -7.21 -7.10
C TYR A 1 11.52 -7.15 -5.93
N ALA A 2 11.65 -7.99 -4.90
CA ALA A 2 10.73 -7.99 -3.73
C ALA A 2 10.48 -6.59 -3.12
N GLY A 3 11.54 -5.84 -2.78
CA GLY A 3 11.40 -4.49 -2.22
C GLY A 3 10.72 -3.49 -3.18
N ILE A 4 11.02 -3.58 -4.48
CA ILE A 4 10.36 -2.75 -5.50
C ILE A 4 8.90 -3.15 -5.62
N ASN A 5 8.56 -4.44 -5.64
CA ASN A 5 7.18 -4.89 -5.77
C ASN A 5 6.30 -4.50 -4.58
N VAL A 6 6.89 -4.45 -3.38
CA VAL A 6 6.19 -3.98 -2.19
C VAL A 6 5.87 -2.49 -2.31
N LEU A 7 6.85 -1.68 -2.70
CA LEU A 7 6.68 -0.22 -2.81
C LEU A 7 5.91 0.21 -4.06
N CYS A 8 6.33 -0.24 -5.25
CA CYS A 8 5.61 -0.06 -6.52
C CYS A 8 4.34 -0.91 -6.50
N GLY A 9 3.30 -0.43 -5.83
CA GLY A 9 2.02 -1.10 -5.72
C GLY A 9 0.83 -0.23 -6.06
N VAL A 10 -0.29 -0.60 -5.47
CA VAL A 10 -1.63 -0.08 -5.78
C VAL A 10 -1.72 1.44 -5.61
N GLY A 11 -0.87 2.03 -4.76
CA GLY A 11 -0.74 3.47 -4.60
C GLY A 11 -0.51 4.23 -5.91
N ILE A 12 0.13 3.63 -6.92
CA ILE A 12 0.38 4.31 -8.20
C ILE A 12 -0.89 4.80 -8.89
N LEU A 13 -1.99 4.05 -8.74
CA LEU A 13 -3.26 4.31 -9.43
C LEU A 13 -3.98 5.54 -8.90
N SER A 14 -3.77 5.88 -7.62
CA SER A 14 -4.35 7.05 -6.97
C SER A 14 -3.46 8.28 -7.04
N THR A 15 -2.21 8.16 -7.50
CA THR A 15 -1.29 9.32 -7.52
C THR A 15 -1.80 10.51 -8.33
N PRO A 16 -2.54 10.35 -9.45
CA PRO A 16 -3.20 11.47 -10.14
C PRO A 16 -4.33 12.06 -9.29
N TYR A 17 -5.11 11.21 -8.64
CA TYR A 17 -6.19 11.63 -7.74
C TYR A 17 -5.64 12.40 -6.53
N ALA A 18 -4.47 12.04 -6.04
CA ALA A 18 -3.79 12.80 -4.98
C ALA A 18 -3.41 14.22 -5.45
N ILE A 19 -3.04 14.42 -6.72
CA ILE A 19 -2.89 15.77 -7.28
C ILE A 19 -4.25 16.47 -7.39
N LYS A 20 -5.32 15.80 -7.83
CA LYS A 20 -6.67 16.39 -7.81
C LYS A 20 -7.06 16.89 -6.40
N GLN A 21 -6.72 16.13 -5.36
CA GLN A 21 -7.00 16.51 -3.98
C GLN A 21 -6.11 17.65 -3.47
N GLY A 22 -4.80 17.62 -3.72
CA GLY A 22 -3.85 18.61 -3.18
C GLY A 22 -3.51 19.79 -4.09
N GLY A 23 -3.85 19.71 -5.38
CA GLY A 23 -3.28 20.52 -6.45
C GLY A 23 -1.85 20.11 -6.84
N TRP A 24 -1.31 20.75 -7.88
CA TRP A 24 0.06 20.51 -8.39
C TRP A 24 1.15 20.59 -7.31
N LEU A 25 1.04 21.55 -6.39
CA LEU A 25 1.99 21.69 -5.28
C LEU A 25 1.93 20.51 -4.29
N GLY A 26 0.86 19.71 -4.31
CA GLY A 26 0.73 18.46 -3.57
C GLY A 26 1.83 17.45 -3.89
N LEU A 27 2.43 17.49 -5.09
CA LEU A 27 3.56 16.63 -5.46
C LEU A 27 4.79 16.80 -4.54
N VAL A 28 4.93 17.96 -3.89
CA VAL A 28 5.99 18.17 -2.89
C VAL A 28 5.85 17.17 -1.74
N ILE A 29 4.62 16.84 -1.33
CA ILE A 29 4.35 15.86 -0.27
C ILE A 29 4.86 14.48 -0.67
N LEU A 30 4.62 14.05 -1.91
CA LEU A 30 5.12 12.78 -2.45
C LEU A 30 6.65 12.69 -2.34
N VAL A 31 7.37 13.75 -2.72
CA VAL A 31 8.84 13.78 -2.68
C VAL A 31 9.36 13.82 -1.25
N VAL A 32 8.76 14.64 -0.38
CA VAL A 32 9.13 14.72 1.04
C VAL A 32 8.94 13.35 1.70
N PHE A 33 7.82 12.69 1.47
CA PHE A 33 7.55 11.37 2.04
C PHE A 33 8.53 10.31 1.52
N ALA A 34 8.96 10.36 0.26
CA ALA A 34 10.01 9.49 -0.25
C ALA A 34 11.32 9.63 0.55
N LEU A 35 11.75 10.88 0.78
CA LEU A 35 12.99 11.17 1.53
C LEU A 35 12.90 10.72 2.99
N LEU A 36 11.76 10.99 3.63
CA LEU A 36 11.50 10.56 5.01
C LEU A 36 11.45 9.04 5.12
N ALA A 37 10.75 8.36 4.21
CA ALA A 37 10.65 6.90 4.15
C ALA A 37 12.02 6.25 3.94
N TRP A 38 12.89 6.83 3.10
CA TRP A 38 14.26 6.36 2.93
C TRP A 38 15.06 6.50 4.22
N TYR A 39 15.01 7.68 4.85
CA TYR A 39 15.71 7.92 6.11
C TYR A 39 15.25 6.96 7.22
N THR A 40 13.94 6.80 7.42
CA THR A 40 13.39 5.92 8.46
C THR A 40 13.66 4.44 8.17
N GLY A 41 13.73 4.03 6.90
CA GLY A 41 14.20 2.68 6.55
C GLY A 41 15.68 2.44 6.88
N VAL A 42 16.54 3.46 6.74
CA VAL A 42 17.93 3.41 7.24
C VAL A 42 17.97 3.34 8.77
N LEU A 43 17.06 4.02 9.48
CA LEU A 43 16.96 3.88 10.94
C LEU A 43 16.57 2.45 11.35
N LEU A 44 15.63 1.81 10.66
CA LEU A 44 15.27 0.40 10.93
C LEU A 44 16.46 -0.52 10.79
N ARG A 45 17.30 -0.34 9.76
CA ARG A 45 18.56 -1.08 9.64
C ARG A 45 19.42 -0.91 10.89
N ARG A 46 19.61 0.32 11.36
CA ARG A 46 20.43 0.59 12.56
C ARG A 46 19.86 -0.03 13.82
N CYS A 47 18.52 -0.10 13.93
CA CYS A 47 17.86 -0.83 15.00
C CYS A 47 18.16 -2.34 14.91
N LEU A 48 18.07 -2.93 13.72
CA LEU A 48 18.39 -4.36 13.51
C LEU A 48 19.85 -4.68 13.82
N ASP A 49 20.76 -3.77 13.46
CA ASP A 49 22.20 -3.91 13.71
C ASP A 49 22.58 -3.65 15.19
N SER A 50 21.65 -3.16 16.02
CA SER A 50 21.94 -2.78 17.41
C SER A 50 22.14 -3.97 18.35
N LYS A 51 21.54 -5.12 18.04
CA LYS A 51 21.57 -6.33 18.87
C LYS A 51 21.43 -7.57 18.01
N GLU A 52 22.21 -8.60 18.32
CA GLU A 52 22.09 -9.91 17.68
C GLU A 52 20.71 -10.53 17.92
N GLY A 53 20.17 -11.19 16.89
CA GLY A 53 18.89 -11.92 16.96
C GLY A 53 17.65 -11.10 16.58
N LEU A 54 17.74 -9.79 16.34
CA LEU A 54 16.62 -9.01 15.81
C LEU A 54 16.41 -9.31 14.32
N GLN A 55 15.22 -9.81 13.95
CA GLN A 55 14.92 -10.18 12.56
C GLN A 55 13.65 -9.52 12.01
N THR A 56 12.69 -9.21 12.87
CA THR A 56 11.37 -8.68 12.49
C THR A 56 11.12 -7.29 13.10
N TYR A 57 10.14 -6.57 12.56
CA TYR A 57 9.76 -5.27 13.12
C TYR A 57 9.25 -5.40 14.59
N PRO A 58 8.39 -6.38 14.94
CA PRO A 58 8.04 -6.61 16.34
C PRO A 58 9.23 -6.89 17.26
N ASP A 59 10.33 -7.51 16.78
CA ASP A 59 11.55 -7.68 17.57
C ASP A 59 12.21 -6.34 17.91
N ILE A 60 12.22 -5.39 16.97
CA ILE A 60 12.69 -4.02 17.21
C ILE A 60 11.80 -3.34 18.27
N GLY A 61 10.49 -3.52 18.20
CA GLY A 61 9.55 -3.04 19.21
C GLY A 61 9.83 -3.62 20.59
N HIS A 62 10.15 -4.91 20.65
CA HIS A 62 10.55 -5.57 21.89
C HIS A 62 11.84 -5.00 22.46
N ALA A 63 12.85 -4.80 21.61
CA ALA A 63 14.12 -4.22 22.02
C ALA A 63 13.97 -2.77 22.52
N ALA A 64 13.05 -1.99 21.94
CA ALA A 64 12.81 -0.61 22.31
C ALA A 64 11.95 -0.45 23.58
N PHE A 65 10.83 -1.17 23.66
CA PHE A 65 9.77 -0.93 24.67
C PHE A 65 9.25 -2.22 25.34
N GLY A 66 10.01 -3.31 25.28
CA GLY A 66 9.64 -4.60 25.90
C GLY A 66 8.42 -5.26 25.25
N THR A 67 7.77 -6.15 26.00
CA THR A 67 6.63 -6.95 25.49
C THR A 67 5.48 -6.08 25.00
N THR A 68 5.19 -4.95 25.68
CA THR A 68 4.16 -4.00 25.26
C THR A 68 4.48 -3.41 23.88
N GLY A 69 5.74 -3.01 23.64
CA GLY A 69 6.20 -2.55 22.34
C GLY A 69 6.05 -3.59 21.24
N ARG A 70 6.42 -4.84 21.53
CA ARG A 70 6.24 -5.97 20.60
C ARG A 70 4.79 -6.10 20.17
N ILE A 71 3.87 -6.17 21.13
CA ILE A 71 2.44 -6.37 20.87
C ILE A 71 1.86 -5.18 20.10
N ALA A 72 2.16 -3.95 20.51
CA ALA A 72 1.66 -2.75 19.85
C ALA A 72 2.11 -2.67 18.38
N ILE A 73 3.40 -2.88 18.11
CA ILE A 73 3.92 -2.87 16.73
C ILE A 73 3.32 -4.01 15.91
N SER A 74 3.21 -5.22 16.47
CA SER A 74 2.55 -6.34 15.78
C SER A 74 1.12 -6.00 15.37
N ILE A 75 0.31 -5.46 16.29
CA ILE A 75 -1.09 -5.10 15.99
C ILE A 75 -1.14 -4.05 14.87
N ILE A 76 -0.41 -2.94 15.01
CA ILE A 76 -0.43 -1.85 14.03
C ILE A 76 0.00 -2.36 12.65
N LEU A 77 1.12 -3.10 12.60
CA LEU A 77 1.66 -3.66 11.36
C LEU A 77 0.68 -4.64 10.70
N TYR A 78 0.10 -5.56 11.46
CA TYR A 78 -0.76 -6.57 10.87
C TYR A 78 -2.12 -6.02 10.45
N VAL A 79 -2.64 -5.00 11.14
CA VAL A 79 -3.82 -4.27 10.69
C VAL A 79 -3.52 -3.49 9.41
N GLU A 80 -2.33 -2.88 9.27
CA GLU A 80 -1.89 -2.26 8.00
C GLU A 80 -1.92 -3.26 6.84
N LEU A 81 -1.27 -4.42 7.03
CA LEU A 81 -1.21 -5.47 6.00
C LEU A 81 -2.60 -6.02 5.64
N TYR A 82 -3.47 -6.19 6.64
CA TYR A 82 -4.86 -6.60 6.44
C TYR A 82 -5.64 -5.56 5.64
N ALA A 83 -5.48 -4.28 5.97
CA ALA A 83 -6.14 -3.19 5.26
C ALA A 83 -5.64 -3.05 3.82
N CYS A 84 -4.35 -3.27 3.55
CA CYS A 84 -3.84 -3.36 2.19
C CYS A 84 -4.49 -4.48 1.38
N CYS A 85 -4.83 -5.62 2.01
CA CYS A 85 -5.54 -6.70 1.33
C CYS A 85 -7.00 -6.35 1.01
N ILE A 86 -7.66 -5.56 1.85
CA ILE A 86 -8.98 -4.99 1.54
C ILE A 86 -8.88 -4.07 0.31
N GLU A 87 -7.89 -3.17 0.30
CA GLU A 87 -7.64 -2.24 -0.81
C GLU A 87 -7.42 -2.96 -2.14
N TYR A 88 -6.71 -4.10 -2.10
CA TYR A 88 -6.50 -4.97 -3.25
C TYR A 88 -7.81 -5.52 -3.83
N LEU A 89 -8.77 -5.92 -2.99
CA LEU A 89 -10.07 -6.41 -3.47
C LEU A 89 -10.92 -5.29 -4.07
N ILE A 90 -10.89 -4.08 -3.49
CA ILE A 90 -11.60 -2.91 -4.03
C ILE A 90 -11.06 -2.56 -5.42
N LEU A 91 -9.73 -2.50 -5.57
CA LEU A 91 -9.09 -2.27 -6.87
C LEU A 91 -9.56 -3.25 -7.93
N GLU A 92 -9.51 -4.54 -7.61
CA GLU A 92 -9.84 -5.61 -8.56
C GLU A 92 -11.30 -5.54 -8.98
N SER A 93 -12.18 -5.36 -7.99
CA SER A 93 -13.62 -5.14 -8.20
C SER A 93 -13.86 -4.00 -9.19
N ASP A 94 -13.26 -2.83 -8.97
CA ASP A 94 -13.50 -1.65 -9.80
C ASP A 94 -12.96 -1.81 -11.23
N ASN A 95 -11.73 -2.34 -11.38
CA ASN A 95 -11.10 -2.49 -12.69
C ASN A 95 -11.75 -3.59 -13.54
N LEU A 96 -12.10 -4.73 -12.94
CA LEU A 96 -12.77 -5.81 -13.66
C LEU A 96 -14.22 -5.43 -14.00
N SER A 97 -14.91 -4.69 -13.12
CA SER A 97 -16.25 -4.17 -13.41
C SER A 97 -16.24 -3.17 -14.54
N LYS A 98 -15.18 -2.35 -14.65
CA LYS A 98 -14.99 -1.48 -15.81
C LYS A 98 -14.79 -2.26 -17.11
N LEU A 99 -14.06 -3.37 -17.10
CA LEU A 99 -13.87 -4.19 -18.31
C LEU A 99 -15.15 -4.94 -18.72
N PHE A 100 -15.97 -5.32 -17.75
CA PHE A 100 -17.16 -6.15 -17.97
C PHE A 100 -18.38 -5.59 -17.22
N PRO A 101 -18.85 -4.38 -17.57
CA PRO A 101 -19.89 -3.67 -16.81
C PRO A 101 -21.25 -4.37 -16.87
N ASN A 102 -21.49 -5.16 -17.93
CA ASN A 102 -22.75 -5.86 -18.16
C ASN A 102 -22.84 -7.22 -17.46
N VAL A 103 -21.81 -7.65 -16.72
CA VAL A 103 -21.87 -8.90 -15.96
C VAL A 103 -22.78 -8.71 -14.76
N HIS A 104 -23.85 -9.49 -14.72
CA HIS A 104 -24.77 -9.59 -13.60
C HIS A 104 -25.17 -11.05 -13.42
N LEU A 105 -25.31 -11.47 -12.17
CA LEU A 105 -25.66 -12.84 -11.81
C LEU A 105 -26.90 -12.82 -10.92
N SER A 106 -27.97 -13.45 -11.38
CA SER A 106 -29.22 -13.57 -10.62
C SER A 106 -29.32 -14.99 -10.06
N ILE A 107 -29.04 -15.16 -8.77
CA ILE A 107 -29.19 -16.45 -8.08
C ILE A 107 -30.20 -16.29 -6.95
N GLY A 108 -31.26 -17.10 -6.97
CA GLY A 108 -32.23 -17.15 -5.86
C GLY A 108 -32.92 -15.83 -5.53
N GLY A 109 -33.11 -14.94 -6.52
CA GLY A 109 -33.73 -13.63 -6.35
C GLY A 109 -32.77 -12.51 -5.94
N LEU A 110 -31.49 -12.80 -5.68
CA LEU A 110 -30.45 -11.80 -5.45
C LEU A 110 -29.78 -11.45 -6.78
N THR A 111 -29.83 -10.18 -7.17
CA THR A 111 -29.10 -9.63 -8.32
C THR A 111 -27.73 -9.16 -7.86
N ILE A 112 -26.68 -9.89 -8.23
CA ILE A 112 -25.29 -9.54 -7.97
C ILE A 112 -24.80 -8.67 -9.14
N ASN A 113 -24.41 -7.42 -8.84
CA ASN A 113 -23.82 -6.52 -9.84
C ASN A 113 -22.36 -6.89 -10.14
N SER A 114 -21.77 -6.25 -11.14
CA SER A 114 -20.39 -6.49 -11.58
C SER A 114 -19.37 -6.33 -10.45
N HIS A 115 -19.48 -5.29 -9.63
CA HIS A 115 -18.55 -5.03 -8.51
C HIS A 115 -18.55 -6.17 -7.48
N VAL A 116 -19.74 -6.57 -7.01
CA VAL A 116 -19.86 -7.67 -6.04
C VAL A 116 -19.39 -8.99 -6.66
N PHE A 117 -19.73 -9.23 -7.94
CA PHE A 117 -19.29 -10.43 -8.65
C PHE A 117 -17.76 -10.52 -8.74
N PHE A 118 -17.10 -9.44 -9.16
CA PHE A 118 -15.65 -9.43 -9.32
C PHE A 118 -14.90 -9.42 -7.98
N ALA A 119 -15.42 -8.79 -6.94
CA ALA A 119 -14.86 -8.91 -5.59
C ALA A 119 -14.86 -10.38 -5.09
N ILE A 120 -15.97 -11.09 -5.30
CA ILE A 120 -16.08 -12.53 -4.98
C ILE A 120 -15.14 -13.36 -5.85
N LEU A 121 -15.12 -13.13 -7.16
CA LEU A 121 -14.28 -13.88 -8.09
C LEU A 121 -12.79 -13.73 -7.75
N THR A 122 -12.34 -12.49 -7.55
CA THR A 122 -10.97 -12.20 -7.13
C THR A 122 -10.64 -12.89 -5.82
N THR A 123 -11.56 -12.85 -4.84
CA THR A 123 -11.40 -13.56 -3.57
C THR A 123 -11.16 -15.06 -3.78
N LEU A 124 -11.95 -15.70 -4.66
CA LEU A 124 -11.78 -17.13 -4.99
C LEU A 124 -10.46 -17.42 -5.70
N VAL A 125 -9.96 -16.48 -6.52
CA VAL A 125 -8.67 -16.61 -7.21
C VAL A 125 -7.48 -16.45 -6.27
N VAL A 126 -7.51 -15.46 -5.36
CA VAL A 126 -6.38 -15.20 -4.45
C VAL A 126 -6.37 -16.13 -3.25
N MET A 127 -7.51 -16.66 -2.81
CA MET A 127 -7.59 -17.49 -1.61
C MET A 127 -6.64 -18.71 -1.62
N PRO A 128 -6.57 -19.54 -2.70
CA PRO A 128 -5.65 -20.66 -2.74
C PRO A 128 -4.17 -20.26 -2.63
N THR A 129 -3.82 -19.07 -3.13
CA THR A 129 -2.44 -18.54 -3.05
C THR A 129 -2.02 -18.31 -1.60
N THR A 130 -2.97 -18.01 -0.71
CA THR A 130 -2.70 -17.84 0.72
C THR A 130 -2.43 -19.15 1.44
N TRP A 131 -2.84 -20.30 0.91
CA TRP A 131 -2.60 -21.60 1.57
C TRP A 131 -1.16 -22.08 1.39
N LEU A 132 -0.43 -21.49 0.46
CA LEU A 132 0.98 -21.79 0.22
C LEU A 132 1.83 -21.23 1.36
N ARG A 133 2.57 -22.11 2.03
CA ARG A 133 3.55 -21.73 3.07
C ARG A 133 4.94 -21.50 2.48
N ASP A 134 5.28 -22.30 1.47
CA ASP A 134 6.54 -22.13 0.77
C ASP A 134 6.36 -21.11 -0.33
N LEU A 135 6.94 -19.96 -0.09
CA LEU A 135 6.91 -18.80 -0.94
C LEU A 135 8.28 -18.64 -1.65
N THR A 136 9.05 -19.72 -1.86
CA THR A 136 10.31 -19.68 -2.63
C THR A 136 10.12 -19.19 -4.08
N CYS A 137 8.93 -19.35 -4.67
CA CYS A 137 8.56 -18.75 -5.96
C CYS A 137 8.28 -17.24 -5.93
N LEU A 138 8.42 -16.56 -4.78
CA LEU A 138 8.09 -15.14 -4.65
C LEU A 138 8.96 -14.22 -5.49
N SER A 139 10.20 -14.59 -5.79
CA SER A 139 11.07 -13.74 -6.59
C SER A 139 10.51 -13.55 -8.00
N TYR A 140 9.99 -14.62 -8.61
CA TYR A 140 9.35 -14.60 -9.94
C TYR A 140 8.00 -13.89 -9.90
N ILE A 141 7.14 -14.22 -8.92
CA ILE A 141 5.84 -13.57 -8.73
C ILE A 141 6.02 -12.06 -8.49
N SER A 142 7.01 -11.69 -7.67
CA SER A 142 7.38 -10.32 -7.40
C SER A 142 7.94 -9.59 -8.62
N ALA A 143 8.71 -10.27 -9.48
CA ALA A 143 9.19 -9.67 -10.72
C ALA A 143 8.01 -9.35 -11.66
N GLY A 144 7.03 -10.26 -11.75
CA GLY A 144 5.79 -10.06 -12.50
C GLY A 144 5.03 -8.79 -12.07
N GLY A 145 4.83 -8.59 -10.76
CA GLY A 145 4.17 -7.39 -10.25
C GLY A 145 4.93 -6.08 -10.54
N VAL A 146 6.27 -6.09 -10.52
CA VAL A 146 7.07 -4.92 -10.93
C VAL A 146 6.87 -4.62 -12.43
N VAL A 147 6.93 -5.64 -13.28
CA VAL A 147 6.69 -5.48 -14.73
C VAL A 147 5.29 -4.96 -15.00
N ALA A 148 4.27 -5.50 -14.33
CA ALA A 148 2.89 -5.04 -14.43
C ALA A 148 2.76 -3.56 -14.01
N SER A 149 3.37 -3.17 -12.90
CA SER A 149 3.38 -1.77 -12.44
C SER A 149 4.06 -0.81 -13.43
N ILE A 150 5.19 -1.22 -14.03
CA ILE A 150 5.87 -0.44 -15.08
C ILE A 150 4.98 -0.31 -16.31
N LEU A 151 4.39 -1.43 -16.75
CA LEU A 151 3.53 -1.47 -17.94
C LEU A 151 2.32 -0.54 -17.80
N VAL A 152 1.70 -0.51 -16.62
CA VAL A 152 0.59 0.40 -16.30
C VAL A 152 0.98 1.87 -16.54
N VAL A 153 2.16 2.30 -16.08
CA VAL A 153 2.66 3.67 -16.29
C VAL A 153 3.00 3.92 -17.75
N ILE A 154 3.66 2.97 -18.42
CA ILE A 154 3.98 3.11 -19.85
C ILE A 154 2.70 3.27 -20.67
N CYS A 155 1.67 2.48 -20.41
CA CYS A 155 0.39 2.61 -21.07
C CYS A 155 -0.27 3.97 -20.82
N LEU A 156 -0.27 4.46 -19.58
CA LEU A 156 -0.78 5.80 -19.27
C LEU A 156 -0.02 6.89 -20.04
N CYS A 157 1.32 6.83 -20.03
CA CYS A 157 2.17 7.77 -20.77
C CYS A 157 1.92 7.69 -22.28
N TRP A 158 1.70 6.49 -22.84
CA TRP A 158 1.41 6.29 -24.24
C TRP A 158 0.06 6.90 -24.64
N ILE A 159 -1.00 6.57 -23.90
CA ILE A 159 -2.36 7.09 -24.12
C ILE A 159 -2.35 8.62 -24.04
N GLY A 160 -1.55 9.16 -23.12
CA GLY A 160 -1.30 10.58 -23.08
C GLY A 160 -0.56 11.06 -24.34
N VAL A 161 0.74 10.79 -24.42
CA VAL A 161 1.65 11.47 -25.36
C VAL A 161 1.36 11.12 -26.82
N VAL A 162 1.00 9.87 -27.11
CA VAL A 162 0.85 9.35 -28.49
C VAL A 162 -0.60 9.44 -28.96
N ASP A 163 -1.54 8.99 -28.13
CA ASP A 163 -2.97 9.04 -28.48
C ASP A 163 -3.61 10.42 -28.20
N HIS A 164 -2.83 11.37 -27.66
CA HIS A 164 -3.19 12.77 -27.40
C HIS A 164 -4.43 12.96 -26.51
N VAL A 165 -4.68 12.04 -25.58
CA VAL A 165 -5.86 12.10 -24.72
C VAL A 165 -5.66 13.15 -23.62
N GLY A 166 -6.44 14.24 -23.66
CA GLY A 166 -6.77 15.06 -22.49
C GLY A 166 -5.75 16.12 -22.00
N PHE A 167 -4.72 16.48 -22.77
CA PHE A 167 -3.66 17.43 -22.34
C PHE A 167 -4.09 18.88 -22.09
N GLU A 168 -5.37 19.21 -22.27
CA GLU A 168 -5.87 20.58 -22.17
C GLU A 168 -6.19 21.01 -20.74
N ASN A 169 -6.02 20.13 -19.75
CA ASN A 169 -6.28 20.43 -18.35
C ASN A 169 -5.13 21.19 -17.70
N LYS A 170 -5.35 22.46 -17.33
CA LYS A 170 -4.38 23.26 -16.56
C LYS A 170 -4.26 22.78 -15.10
N GLY A 171 -5.32 22.16 -14.57
CA GLY A 171 -5.38 21.67 -13.19
C GLY A 171 -5.34 22.78 -12.14
N THR A 172 -5.57 22.39 -10.89
CA THR A 172 -5.54 23.30 -9.73
C THR A 172 -4.11 23.39 -9.18
N ALA A 173 -3.60 24.61 -8.96
CA ALA A 173 -2.23 24.79 -8.44
C ALA A 173 -2.08 24.29 -7.00
N LEU A 174 -3.03 24.63 -6.14
CA LEU A 174 -3.08 24.21 -4.74
C LEU A 174 -4.54 24.12 -4.28
N ASN A 175 -4.90 23.01 -3.64
CA ASN A 175 -6.21 22.78 -3.05
C ASN A 175 -6.04 22.40 -1.57
N LEU A 176 -6.01 23.40 -0.68
CA LEU A 176 -5.73 23.20 0.75
C LEU A 176 -6.71 22.22 1.45
N PRO A 177 -8.04 22.29 1.22
CA PRO A 177 -8.98 21.35 1.82
C PRO A 177 -8.73 19.86 1.52
N GLY A 178 -8.17 19.53 0.36
CA GLY A 178 -7.90 18.14 -0.03
C GLY A 178 -6.49 17.64 0.33
N ILE A 179 -5.60 18.52 0.84
CA ILE A 179 -4.25 18.12 1.30
C ILE A 179 -4.29 16.98 2.33
N PRO A 180 -5.20 16.93 3.32
CA PRO A 180 -5.31 15.79 4.24
C PRO A 180 -5.49 14.43 3.55
N ILE A 181 -6.33 14.37 2.51
CA ILE A 181 -6.53 13.14 1.73
C ILE A 181 -5.29 12.83 0.90
N ALA A 182 -4.68 13.85 0.26
CA ALA A 182 -3.44 13.68 -0.50
C ALA A 182 -2.27 13.17 0.37
N ILE A 183 -2.16 13.62 1.63
CA ILE A 183 -1.21 13.11 2.64
C ILE A 183 -1.43 11.61 2.84
N GLY A 184 -2.68 11.17 2.99
CA GLY A 184 -2.99 9.74 3.13
C GLY A 184 -2.57 8.94 1.90
N LEU A 185 -2.95 9.39 0.70
CA LEU A 185 -2.65 8.70 -0.56
C LEU A 185 -1.14 8.59 -0.82
N TYR A 186 -0.39 9.68 -0.64
CA TYR A 186 1.08 9.66 -0.77
C TYR A 186 1.76 8.91 0.37
N GLY A 187 1.19 8.94 1.58
CA GLY A 187 1.65 8.14 2.71
C GLY A 187 1.59 6.64 2.40
N TYR A 188 0.49 6.19 1.79
CA TYR A 188 0.29 4.81 1.36
C TYR A 188 1.33 4.38 0.31
N CYS A 189 1.70 5.27 -0.63
CA CYS A 189 2.68 4.98 -1.68
C CYS A 189 4.05 4.50 -1.16
N TYR A 190 4.42 4.90 0.06
CA TYR A 190 5.69 4.50 0.69
C TYR A 190 5.49 3.55 1.88
N SER A 191 4.30 2.94 2.02
CA SER A 191 4.11 1.84 2.95
C SER A 191 4.94 0.63 2.50
N GLY A 192 5.72 0.07 3.42
CA GLY A 192 6.63 -1.04 3.12
C GLY A 192 7.61 -1.36 4.25
N HIS A 193 7.74 -0.48 5.24
CA HIS A 193 8.66 -0.67 6.38
C HIS A 193 8.40 -1.96 7.16
N GLY A 194 7.15 -2.43 7.17
CA GLY A 194 6.75 -3.73 7.71
C GLY A 194 7.59 -4.92 7.23
N VAL A 195 8.00 -4.90 5.96
CA VAL A 195 8.73 -6.03 5.34
C VAL A 195 10.23 -5.77 5.20
N PHE A 196 10.70 -4.56 5.48
CA PHE A 196 12.12 -4.21 5.38
C PHE A 196 13.03 -5.09 6.25
N PRO A 197 12.68 -5.46 7.50
CA PRO A 197 13.47 -6.40 8.29
C PRO A 197 13.61 -7.79 7.64
N ASN A 198 12.56 -8.29 6.98
CA ASN A 198 12.61 -9.56 6.27
C ASN A 198 13.52 -9.47 5.04
N ILE A 199 13.40 -8.38 4.28
CA ILE A 199 14.30 -8.10 3.14
C ILE A 199 15.75 -8.03 3.66
N TYR A 200 16.01 -7.26 4.71
CA TYR A 200 17.33 -7.12 5.33
C TYR A 200 17.93 -8.47 5.71
N SER A 201 17.17 -9.30 6.42
CA SER A 201 17.60 -10.61 6.90
C SER A 201 17.86 -11.61 5.76
N SER A 202 17.17 -11.45 4.62
CA SER A 202 17.35 -12.29 3.42
C SER A 202 18.56 -11.91 2.56
N LEU A 203 19.19 -10.75 2.78
CA LEU A 203 20.34 -10.31 1.98
C LEU A 203 21.60 -11.12 2.32
N LYS A 204 22.24 -11.67 1.28
CA LYS A 204 23.57 -12.29 1.39
C LYS A 204 24.61 -11.29 1.94
N ASN A 205 24.54 -10.04 1.51
CA ASN A 205 25.37 -8.94 2.03
C ASN A 205 24.49 -7.80 2.54
N ARG A 206 24.31 -7.75 3.86
CA ARG A 206 23.48 -6.76 4.55
C ARG A 206 23.94 -5.31 4.37
N ASN A 207 25.22 -5.07 4.06
CA ASN A 207 25.72 -3.71 3.80
C ASN A 207 25.11 -3.07 2.55
N GLN A 208 24.54 -3.88 1.65
CA GLN A 208 23.86 -3.39 0.44
C GLN A 208 22.47 -2.80 0.73
N PHE A 209 21.91 -3.04 1.92
CA PHE A 209 20.53 -2.67 2.24
C PHE A 209 20.19 -1.18 1.99
N PRO A 210 21.00 -0.18 2.40
CA PRO A 210 20.68 1.23 2.13
C PRO A 210 20.67 1.57 0.64
N SER A 211 21.56 0.96 -0.15
CA SER A 211 21.58 1.14 -1.60
C SER A 211 20.34 0.52 -2.24
N ILE A 212 19.94 -0.67 -1.79
CA ILE A 212 18.71 -1.33 -2.25
C ILE A 212 17.49 -0.48 -1.89
N LEU A 213 17.44 0.06 -0.67
CA LEU A 213 16.35 0.92 -0.21
C LEU A 213 16.26 2.20 -1.06
N PHE A 214 17.40 2.87 -1.29
CA PHE A 214 17.46 4.05 -2.15
C PHE A 214 16.96 3.75 -3.56
N THR A 215 17.42 2.66 -4.17
CA THR A 215 16.97 2.24 -5.51
C THR A 215 15.47 1.93 -5.52
N CYS A 216 14.94 1.20 -4.53
CA CYS A 216 13.52 0.86 -4.50
C CYS A 216 12.64 2.10 -4.34
N ILE A 217 12.96 3.00 -3.40
CA ILE A 217 12.18 4.22 -3.16
C ILE A 217 12.32 5.18 -4.34
N GLY A 218 13.55 5.41 -4.84
CA GLY A 218 13.79 6.30 -5.98
C GLY A 218 13.07 5.84 -7.24
N PHE A 219 13.16 4.55 -7.57
CA PHE A 219 12.44 3.97 -8.71
C PHE A 219 10.91 4.08 -8.55
N SER A 220 10.38 3.76 -7.37
CA SER A 220 8.93 3.90 -7.10
C SER A 220 8.48 5.35 -7.22
N THR A 221 9.26 6.29 -6.69
CA THR A 221 8.98 7.74 -6.77
C THR A 221 8.91 8.23 -8.21
N ILE A 222 9.80 7.74 -9.08
CA ILE A 222 9.78 8.07 -10.51
C ILE A 222 8.48 7.59 -11.15
N LEU A 223 8.08 6.34 -10.91
CA LEU A 223 6.84 5.78 -11.44
C LEU A 223 5.61 6.52 -10.91
N PHE A 224 5.56 6.79 -9.61
CA PHE A 224 4.50 7.57 -8.97
C PHE A 224 4.39 8.98 -9.55
N THR A 225 5.51 9.68 -9.69
CA THR A 225 5.52 11.04 -10.25
C THR A 225 5.10 11.03 -11.71
N ALA A 226 5.58 10.07 -12.50
CA ALA A 226 5.18 9.92 -13.90
C ALA A 226 3.68 9.67 -14.01
N ALA A 227 3.13 8.73 -13.24
CA ALA A 227 1.70 8.45 -13.21
C ALA A 227 0.90 9.69 -12.77
N ALA A 228 1.28 10.31 -11.64
CA ALA A 228 0.61 11.48 -11.08
C ALA A 228 0.52 12.62 -12.09
N VAL A 229 1.66 13.02 -12.66
CA VAL A 229 1.75 14.12 -13.62
C VAL A 229 0.97 13.79 -14.88
N MET A 230 1.21 12.62 -15.49
CA MET A 230 0.54 12.28 -16.74
C MET A 230 -0.97 12.14 -16.55
N GLY A 231 -1.41 11.37 -15.56
CA GLY A 231 -2.83 11.16 -15.29
C GLY A 231 -3.57 12.46 -14.99
N TYR A 232 -3.00 13.35 -14.17
CA TYR A 232 -3.69 14.61 -13.84
C TYR A 232 -3.62 15.62 -14.98
N LYS A 233 -2.56 15.64 -15.81
CA LYS A 233 -2.57 16.44 -17.06
C LYS A 233 -3.64 15.96 -18.03
N MET A 234 -3.90 14.65 -18.10
CA MET A 234 -4.89 14.07 -19.01
C MET A 234 -6.33 14.26 -18.51
N PHE A 235 -6.58 14.08 -17.20
CA PHE A 235 -7.93 14.00 -16.67
C PHE A 235 -8.35 15.20 -15.81
N GLY A 236 -7.41 15.99 -15.31
CA GLY A 236 -7.68 17.19 -14.50
C GLY A 236 -8.63 16.89 -13.34
N GLU A 237 -9.64 17.75 -13.16
CA GLU A 237 -10.64 17.60 -12.10
C GLU A 237 -11.58 16.39 -12.30
N ALA A 238 -11.63 15.81 -13.50
CA ALA A 238 -12.37 14.57 -13.77
C ALA A 238 -11.60 13.30 -13.34
N THR A 239 -10.39 13.44 -12.79
CA THR A 239 -9.60 12.29 -12.29
C THR A 239 -10.42 11.50 -11.25
N GLU A 240 -10.60 10.21 -11.51
CA GLU A 240 -11.24 9.25 -10.62
C GLU A 240 -10.26 8.78 -9.54
N SER A 241 -10.76 8.08 -8.52
CA SER A 241 -9.94 7.50 -7.44
C SER A 241 -8.80 6.60 -7.93
N GLN A 242 -9.00 6.00 -9.11
CA GLN A 242 -8.05 5.19 -9.86
C GLN A 242 -8.00 5.71 -11.29
N PHE A 243 -6.83 6.13 -11.77
CA PHE A 243 -6.74 6.69 -13.13
C PHE A 243 -7.11 5.68 -14.23
N THR A 244 -7.03 4.37 -13.95
CA THR A 244 -7.47 3.32 -14.86
C THR A 244 -8.96 3.42 -15.19
N LEU A 245 -9.76 3.95 -14.25
CA LEU A 245 -11.18 4.22 -14.44
C LEU A 245 -11.45 5.41 -15.37
N ASN A 246 -10.47 6.29 -15.58
CA ASN A 246 -10.56 7.36 -16.58
C ASN A 246 -10.12 6.93 -18.00
N LEU A 247 -9.40 5.81 -18.16
CA LEU A 247 -8.84 5.42 -19.46
C LEU A 247 -9.95 5.18 -20.52
N PRO A 248 -9.78 5.64 -21.78
CA PRO A 248 -10.74 5.42 -22.85
C PRO A 248 -10.93 3.94 -23.17
N GLU A 249 -12.17 3.47 -23.29
CA GLU A 249 -12.50 2.04 -23.47
C GLU A 249 -12.19 1.49 -24.88
N ASN A 250 -12.13 2.38 -25.88
CA ASN A 250 -11.91 2.04 -27.28
C ASN A 250 -10.45 1.73 -27.62
N LEU A 251 -9.49 2.08 -26.76
CA LEU A 251 -8.06 1.88 -27.02
C LEU A 251 -7.59 0.53 -26.48
N VAL A 252 -6.83 -0.21 -27.30
CA VAL A 252 -6.21 -1.48 -26.89
C VAL A 252 -5.21 -1.25 -25.74
N VAL A 253 -4.47 -0.15 -25.78
CA VAL A 253 -3.50 0.23 -24.74
C VAL A 253 -4.18 0.44 -23.38
N SER A 254 -5.40 0.99 -23.35
CA SER A 254 -6.20 1.08 -22.12
C SER A 254 -6.52 -0.30 -21.56
N LYS A 255 -6.96 -1.24 -22.40
CA LYS A 255 -7.26 -2.61 -21.97
C LYS A 255 -6.03 -3.32 -21.41
N ILE A 256 -4.87 -3.12 -22.03
CA ILE A 256 -3.58 -3.63 -21.52
C ILE A 256 -3.28 -3.04 -20.14
N ALA A 257 -3.45 -1.73 -19.96
CA ALA A 257 -3.23 -1.06 -18.68
C ALA A 257 -4.14 -1.61 -17.57
N VAL A 258 -5.42 -1.84 -17.87
CA VAL A 258 -6.38 -2.39 -16.90
C VAL A 258 -6.04 -3.85 -16.56
N TRP A 259 -5.70 -4.69 -17.54
CA TRP A 259 -5.25 -6.07 -17.25
C TRP A 259 -3.93 -6.14 -16.49
N ALA A 260 -2.98 -5.24 -16.77
CA ALA A 260 -1.75 -5.12 -16.00
C ALA A 260 -2.02 -4.67 -14.55
N THR A 261 -3.06 -3.83 -14.36
CA THR A 261 -3.53 -3.42 -13.03
C THR A 261 -4.13 -4.60 -12.25
N VAL A 262 -4.94 -5.44 -12.89
CA VAL A 262 -5.50 -6.69 -12.33
C VAL A 262 -4.42 -7.72 -12.00
N ALA A 263 -3.29 -7.72 -12.72
CA ALA A 263 -2.19 -8.64 -12.38
C ALA A 263 -1.49 -8.26 -11.05
N ASN A 264 -1.52 -6.98 -10.64
CA ASN A 264 -0.73 -6.49 -9.51
C ASN A 264 -1.18 -7.09 -8.17
N PRO A 265 -2.44 -6.93 -7.73
CA PRO A 265 -2.90 -7.48 -6.45
C PRO A 265 -2.77 -8.99 -6.34
N ILE A 266 -3.05 -9.74 -7.42
CA ILE A 266 -2.89 -11.21 -7.45
C ILE A 266 -1.47 -11.63 -7.05
N THR A 267 -0.44 -10.90 -7.50
CA THR A 267 0.96 -11.19 -7.16
C THR A 267 1.37 -10.76 -5.75
N LYS A 268 0.53 -9.99 -5.05
CA LYS A 268 0.86 -9.35 -3.76
C LYS A 268 0.00 -9.82 -2.60
N TYR A 269 -1.21 -10.28 -2.88
CA TYR A 269 -2.18 -10.61 -1.85
C TYR A 269 -1.62 -11.62 -0.84
N ALA A 270 -1.11 -12.77 -1.33
CA ALA A 270 -0.49 -13.78 -0.47
C ALA A 270 0.73 -13.23 0.29
N LEU A 271 1.58 -12.43 -0.38
CA LEU A 271 2.75 -11.80 0.23
C LEU A 271 2.37 -10.90 1.41
N THR A 272 1.33 -10.09 1.23
CA THR A 272 0.88 -9.11 2.20
C THR A 272 0.16 -9.76 3.38
N ILE A 273 -0.71 -10.75 3.14
CA ILE A 273 -1.49 -11.39 4.22
C ILE A 273 -0.69 -12.43 5.02
N THR A 274 0.36 -13.03 4.44
CA THR A 274 1.09 -14.15 5.06
C THR A 274 1.70 -13.81 6.44
N PRO A 275 2.36 -12.65 6.65
CA PRO A 275 2.89 -12.31 7.97
C PRO A 275 1.82 -12.27 9.07
N LEU A 276 0.64 -11.70 8.76
CA LEU A 276 -0.51 -11.69 9.68
C LEU A 276 -1.01 -13.12 9.92
N ALA A 277 -1.19 -13.90 8.86
CA ALA A 277 -1.65 -15.29 8.96
C ALA A 277 -0.72 -16.13 9.83
N MET A 278 0.60 -16.08 9.57
CA MET A 278 1.61 -16.79 10.37
C MET A 278 1.57 -16.37 11.83
N SER A 279 1.45 -15.08 12.12
CA SER A 279 1.35 -14.61 13.51
C SER A 279 0.09 -15.11 14.22
N LEU A 280 -1.03 -15.25 13.51
CA LEU A 280 -2.27 -15.81 14.07
C LEU A 280 -2.19 -17.33 14.23
N GLU A 281 -1.50 -18.04 13.32
CA GLU A 281 -1.24 -19.47 13.44
C GLU A 281 -0.38 -19.80 14.67
N GLU A 282 0.61 -18.96 14.97
CA GLU A 282 1.46 -19.11 16.17
C GLU A 282 0.68 -18.93 17.48
N LEU A 283 -0.42 -18.18 17.46
CA LEU A 283 -1.31 -18.03 18.62
C LEU A 283 -2.22 -19.26 18.83
N LEU A 284 -2.37 -20.13 17.82
CA LEU A 284 -3.14 -21.36 17.98
C LEU A 284 -2.39 -22.34 18.92
N PRO A 285 -3.11 -23.06 19.80
CA PRO A 285 -2.52 -24.15 20.56
C PRO A 285 -1.83 -25.15 19.62
N ARG A 286 -0.69 -25.72 20.03
CA ARG A 286 0.07 -26.70 19.21
C ARG A 286 -0.81 -27.87 18.71
N SER A 287 -1.79 -28.31 19.50
CA SER A 287 -2.75 -29.36 19.12
C SER A 287 -3.71 -28.96 17.99
N GLN A 288 -3.91 -27.65 17.78
CA GLN A 288 -4.78 -27.05 16.77
C GLN A 288 -4.00 -26.58 15.52
N GLN A 289 -2.66 -26.64 15.50
CA GLN A 289 -1.83 -26.28 14.33
C GLN A 289 -1.84 -27.37 13.24
N LYS A 290 -3.00 -27.96 12.98
CA LYS A 290 -3.23 -28.93 11.90
C LYS A 290 -3.38 -28.19 10.57
N TYR A 291 -3.01 -28.84 9.48
CA TYR A 291 -3.09 -28.26 8.12
C TYR A 291 -4.50 -27.75 7.78
N SER A 292 -5.54 -28.51 8.14
CA SER A 292 -6.96 -28.12 7.93
C SER A 292 -7.33 -26.82 8.65
N ASN A 293 -6.90 -26.66 9.90
CA ASN A 293 -7.20 -25.50 10.71
C ASN A 293 -6.48 -24.25 10.19
N ILE A 294 -5.29 -24.44 9.65
CA ILE A 294 -4.49 -23.35 9.07
C ILE A 294 -5.10 -22.89 7.75
N ILE A 295 -5.54 -23.81 6.90
CA ILE A 295 -6.34 -23.45 5.71
C ILE A 295 -7.61 -22.71 6.12
N LEU A 296 -8.36 -23.23 7.10
CA LEU A 296 -9.60 -22.60 7.55
C LEU A 296 -9.35 -21.17 8.07
N LEU A 297 -8.32 -20.97 8.89
CA LEU A 297 -7.94 -19.66 9.41
C LEU A 297 -7.57 -18.70 8.29
N ARG A 298 -6.74 -19.13 7.32
CA ARG A 298 -6.36 -18.29 6.19
C ARG A 298 -7.55 -17.97 5.29
N SER A 299 -8.40 -18.95 4.97
CA SER A 299 -9.63 -18.72 4.21
C SER A 299 -10.58 -17.77 4.93
N ALA A 300 -10.74 -17.90 6.25
CA ALA A 300 -11.55 -16.99 7.04
C ALA A 300 -11.02 -15.55 7.02
N LEU A 301 -9.70 -15.36 7.08
CA LEU A 301 -9.07 -14.04 6.93
C LEU A 301 -9.32 -13.44 5.55
N VAL A 302 -9.23 -14.23 4.47
CA VAL A 302 -9.53 -13.72 3.12
C VAL A 302 -11.01 -13.35 3.00
N VAL A 303 -11.92 -14.20 3.49
CA VAL A 303 -13.36 -13.90 3.47
C VAL A 303 -13.69 -12.65 4.30
N SER A 304 -13.02 -12.43 5.43
CA SER A 304 -13.26 -11.22 6.23
C SER A 304 -12.78 -9.95 5.53
N THR A 305 -11.69 -10.00 4.74
CA THR A 305 -11.31 -8.84 3.90
C THR A 305 -12.35 -8.56 2.82
N LEU A 306 -12.94 -9.60 2.20
CA LEU A 306 -14.01 -9.43 1.20
C LEU A 306 -15.22 -8.73 1.82
N ILE A 307 -15.66 -9.14 3.01
CA ILE A 307 -16.79 -8.52 3.70
C ILE A 307 -16.54 -7.01 3.89
N ILE A 308 -15.34 -6.63 4.32
CA ILE A 308 -15.01 -5.21 4.54
C ILE A 308 -14.89 -4.46 3.21
N ALA A 309 -14.28 -5.06 2.18
CA ALA A 309 -14.16 -4.46 0.85
C ALA A 309 -15.54 -4.18 0.21
N LEU A 310 -16.50 -5.10 0.39
CA LEU A 310 -17.88 -4.90 -0.05
C LEU A 310 -18.65 -3.89 0.82
N SER A 311 -18.29 -3.79 2.09
CA SER A 311 -18.94 -2.84 3.01
C SER A 311 -18.51 -1.42 2.71
N VAL A 312 -17.20 -1.16 2.59
CA VAL A 312 -16.58 0.17 2.42
C VAL A 312 -15.81 0.27 1.09
N PRO A 313 -16.48 0.29 -0.08
CA PRO A 313 -15.83 0.21 -1.39
C PRO A 313 -15.25 1.56 -1.89
N PHE A 314 -14.78 2.43 -0.98
CA PHE A 314 -14.29 3.77 -1.34
C PHE A 314 -12.76 3.77 -1.50
N PHE A 315 -12.25 3.25 -2.62
CA PHE A 315 -10.81 3.07 -2.90
C PHE A 315 -9.93 4.21 -2.36
N ALA A 316 -10.12 5.45 -2.83
CA ALA A 316 -9.25 6.56 -2.43
C ALA A 316 -9.35 6.90 -0.93
N LEU A 317 -10.53 6.76 -0.30
CA LEU A 317 -10.70 7.08 1.12
C LEU A 317 -10.15 5.98 2.02
N VAL A 318 -10.31 4.71 1.63
CA VAL A 318 -9.71 3.57 2.34
C VAL A 318 -8.19 3.64 2.22
N MET A 319 -7.65 3.85 1.03
CA MET A 319 -6.21 4.08 0.84
C MET A 319 -5.69 5.26 1.66
N ALA A 320 -6.39 6.40 1.63
CA ALA A 320 -6.00 7.58 2.40
C ALA A 320 -6.03 7.31 3.91
N LEU A 321 -7.00 6.55 4.41
CA LEU A 321 -7.05 6.11 5.81
C LEU A 321 -5.87 5.20 6.15
N ILE A 322 -5.54 4.24 5.28
CA ILE A 322 -4.40 3.34 5.51
C ILE A 322 -3.09 4.13 5.56
N GLY A 323 -2.87 5.01 4.59
CA GLY A 323 -1.65 5.80 4.51
C GLY A 323 -1.52 6.86 5.60
N SER A 324 -2.63 7.49 6.01
CA SER A 324 -2.61 8.50 7.07
C SER A 324 -2.50 7.87 8.46
N LEU A 325 -3.18 6.76 8.75
CA LEU A 325 -3.11 6.14 10.07
C LEU A 325 -1.93 5.16 10.17
N PHE A 326 -1.99 4.08 9.40
CA PHE A 326 -1.07 2.96 9.56
C PHE A 326 0.30 3.25 8.98
N ALA A 327 0.38 3.80 7.76
CA ALA A 327 1.69 4.10 7.18
C ALA A 327 2.39 5.21 7.99
N MET A 328 1.69 6.24 8.50
CA MET A 328 2.29 7.23 9.42
C MET A 328 2.94 6.58 10.64
N LEU A 329 2.25 5.62 11.26
CA LEU A 329 2.77 4.89 12.40
C LEU A 329 3.96 4.00 12.02
N VAL A 330 3.80 3.10 11.06
CA VAL A 330 4.78 2.04 10.71
C VAL A 330 5.99 2.57 9.96
N THR A 331 5.79 3.54 9.06
CA THR A 331 6.83 4.04 8.14
C THR A 331 7.58 5.22 8.74
N TYR A 332 6.95 6.06 9.57
CA TYR A 332 7.53 7.33 9.99
C TYR A 332 7.73 7.41 11.51
N ILE A 333 6.69 7.22 12.31
CA ILE A 333 6.74 7.43 13.77
C ILE A 333 7.53 6.32 14.49
N LEU A 334 7.14 5.06 14.28
CA LEU A 334 7.70 3.92 15.00
C LEU A 334 9.20 3.69 14.73
N PRO A 335 9.74 3.82 13.50
CA PRO A 335 11.18 3.70 13.28
C PRO A 335 11.98 4.71 14.09
N CYS A 336 11.52 5.97 14.11
CA CYS A 336 12.15 7.05 14.87
C CYS A 336 12.06 6.79 16.38
N ALA A 337 10.88 6.43 16.89
CA ALA A 337 10.67 6.13 18.30
C ALA A 337 11.55 4.96 18.78
N CYS A 338 11.57 3.86 18.03
CA CYS A 338 12.41 2.70 18.32
C CYS A 338 13.90 3.04 18.23
N PHE A 339 14.32 3.79 17.21
CA PHE A 339 15.71 4.20 17.05
C PHE A 339 16.22 4.99 18.26
N LEU A 340 15.46 6.00 18.69
CA LEU A 340 15.81 6.82 19.86
C LEU A 340 15.82 5.99 21.15
N ALA A 341 14.85 5.10 21.33
CA ALA A 341 14.74 4.25 22.52
C ALA A 341 15.88 3.23 22.64
N ILE A 342 16.34 2.66 21.51
CA ILE A 342 17.39 1.64 21.49
C ILE A 342 18.78 2.28 21.58
N LEU A 343 19.06 3.31 20.77
CA LEU A 343 20.41 3.87 20.66
C LEU A 343 20.72 4.92 21.73
N LYS A 344 19.70 5.57 22.32
CA LYS A 344 19.83 6.51 23.44
C LYS A 344 21.01 7.48 23.24
N ALA A 345 22.01 7.43 24.12
CA ALA A 345 23.20 8.30 24.11
C ALA A 345 24.12 8.14 22.88
N LYS A 346 23.96 7.07 22.08
CA LYS A 346 24.71 6.88 20.82
C LYS A 346 24.11 7.66 19.65
N ALA A 347 22.88 8.16 19.77
CA ALA A 347 22.26 8.98 18.75
C ALA A 347 22.86 10.40 18.78
N THR A 348 23.21 10.93 17.61
CA THR A 348 23.69 12.31 17.52
C THR A 348 22.54 13.29 17.70
N TRP A 349 22.82 14.52 18.15
CA TRP A 349 21.78 15.53 18.34
C TRP A 349 20.99 15.82 17.05
N TYR A 350 21.66 15.79 15.88
CA TYR A 350 21.00 15.89 14.58
C TYR A 350 20.01 14.74 14.34
N GLN A 351 20.38 13.50 14.67
CA GLN A 351 19.48 12.35 14.52
C GLN A 351 18.28 12.47 15.46
N THR A 352 18.49 12.93 16.69
CA THR A 352 17.41 13.19 17.65
C THR A 352 16.47 14.27 17.12
N ALA A 353 16.99 15.42 16.69
CA ALA A 353 16.19 16.51 16.13
C ALA A 353 15.38 16.05 14.90
N THR A 354 16.01 15.34 13.96
CA THR A 354 15.33 14.81 12.78
C THR A 354 14.26 13.78 13.16
N CYS A 355 14.52 12.86 14.09
CA CYS A 355 13.52 11.90 14.54
C CYS A 355 12.33 12.58 15.23
N SER A 356 12.59 13.55 16.11
CA SER A 356 11.53 14.33 16.76
C SER A 356 10.69 15.12 15.75
N PHE A 357 11.32 15.69 14.73
CA PHE A 357 10.62 16.36 13.63
C PHE A 357 9.73 15.38 12.85
N ILE A 358 10.26 14.22 12.45
CA ILE A 358 9.49 13.19 11.72
C ILE A 358 8.31 12.69 12.55
N ILE A 359 8.50 12.48 13.85
CA ILE A 359 7.41 12.08 14.75
C ILE A 359 6.33 13.17 14.80
N ALA A 360 6.70 14.44 14.96
CA ALA A 360 5.73 15.54 15.01
C ALA A 360 4.94 15.69 13.71
N VAL A 361 5.62 15.63 12.55
CA VAL A 361 4.99 15.64 11.23
C VAL A 361 4.08 14.43 11.07
N GLY A 362 4.56 13.23 11.38
CA GLY A 362 3.81 11.98 11.27
C GLY A 362 2.54 11.98 12.13
N VAL A 363 2.61 12.47 13.38
CA VAL A 363 1.43 12.59 14.26
C VAL A 363 0.43 13.58 13.67
N THR A 364 0.89 14.73 13.18
CA THR A 364 0.02 15.73 12.56
C THR A 364 -0.68 15.18 11.32
N CYS A 365 0.08 14.54 10.42
CA CYS A 365 -0.44 13.87 9.23
C CYS A 365 -1.43 12.76 9.60
N ALA A 366 -1.15 11.99 10.64
CA ALA A 366 -2.03 10.92 11.10
C ALA A 366 -3.36 11.46 11.62
N CYS A 367 -3.34 12.46 12.50
CA CYS A 367 -4.56 13.05 13.03
C CYS A 367 -5.43 13.67 11.94
N VAL A 368 -4.84 14.54 11.10
CA VAL A 368 -5.57 15.30 10.10
C VAL A 368 -6.05 14.41 8.94
N GLY A 369 -5.19 13.53 8.43
CA GLY A 369 -5.53 12.62 7.34
C GLY A 369 -6.55 11.55 7.75
N THR A 370 -6.44 10.99 8.97
CA THR A 370 -7.40 10.00 9.48
C THR A 370 -8.77 10.64 9.65
N TYR A 371 -8.84 11.83 10.26
CA TYR A 371 -10.09 12.56 10.43
C TYR A 371 -10.76 12.84 9.08
N SER A 372 -10.01 13.37 8.11
CA SER A 372 -10.55 13.67 6.78
C SER A 372 -11.03 12.42 6.04
N SER A 373 -10.27 11.33 6.11
CA SER A 373 -10.64 10.05 5.45
C SER A 373 -11.90 9.44 6.07
N LEU A 374 -11.98 9.39 7.41
CA LEU A 374 -13.16 8.88 8.11
C LEU A 374 -14.39 9.76 7.88
N SER A 375 -14.23 11.07 7.95
CA SER A 375 -15.31 12.02 7.64
C SER A 375 -15.81 11.83 6.21
N GLY A 376 -14.90 11.64 5.25
CA GLY A 376 -15.26 11.36 3.86
C GLY A 376 -16.05 10.06 3.72
N ILE A 377 -15.64 8.99 4.41
CA ILE A 377 -16.35 7.70 4.40
C ILE A 377 -17.76 7.87 4.96
N VAL A 378 -17.90 8.51 6.12
CA VAL A 378 -19.20 8.75 6.77
C VAL A 378 -20.11 9.59 5.87
N GLN A 379 -19.57 10.64 5.24
CA GLN A 379 -20.35 11.49 4.35
C GLN A 379 -20.86 10.75 3.12
N ASN A 380 -20.07 9.84 2.53
CA ASN A 380 -20.49 9.04 1.38
C ASN A 380 -21.60 8.03 1.71
N TYR A 381 -21.77 7.62 2.98
CA TYR A 381 -22.93 6.81 3.40
C TYR A 381 -24.16 7.65 3.73
N ALA A 382 -23.97 8.93 4.04
CA ALA A 382 -25.07 9.84 4.38
C ALA A 382 -25.77 10.41 3.14
N THR A 383 -25.08 10.39 1.99
CA THR A 383 -25.59 10.76 0.66
C THR A 383 -26.07 9.53 -0.09
#